data_AF-A0A257URG8-F1
#
_entry.id   AF-A0A257URG8-F1
#
_cell.length_a   1.000
_cell.length_b   1.000
_cell.length_c   1.000
_cell.angle_alpha   90.00
_cell.angle_beta   90.00
_cell.angle_gamma   90.00
#
_symmetry.space_group_name_H-M   'P 1'
#
loop_
_entity.id
_entity.type
_entity.pdbx_description
1 polymer ?
#
loop_
_entity_poly.entity_id
_entity_poly.type
_entity_poly.pdbx_seq_one_letter_code
_entity_poly.pdbx_strand_id
1 'polypeptide(L)'
;MVYRRQAPSHASYIDYYNYGTQVAHFLQGAVPFKVFGNPKDQYSREWLAGFEYEIAPSFTVGARIQYRDLARAIDTMGYLDKQGNLDFLIVNPGIGTYPSAYMANWMNAKDYNGNAFNQFSPFSKPIRLYRAFTLTADKRFSNNWFMNASLTWSRLEGNYSGAAYGYGTTYNDYGPNATGTYLAPFSALEQNS
;
A
#
# COMPACT_ATOMS: atom_id res chain seq x y z
N MET A 1 -13.49 -9.73 8.98
CA MET A 1 -13.73 -8.40 9.61
C MET A 1 -12.69 -8.22 10.71
N VAL A 2 -12.16 -7.02 10.94
CA VAL A 2 -11.13 -6.77 11.97
C VAL A 2 -11.68 -5.79 13.01
N TYR A 3 -11.56 -6.10 14.30
CA TYR A 3 -11.91 -5.19 15.40
C TYR A 3 -10.65 -4.87 16.22
N ARG A 4 -10.53 -3.62 16.69
CA ARG A 4 -9.44 -3.21 17.60
C ARG A 4 -9.98 -2.49 18.84
N ARG A 5 -9.40 -2.79 20.01
CA ARG A 5 -9.70 -2.12 21.30
C ARG A 5 -8.41 -1.57 21.92
N GLN A 6 -8.51 -0.48 22.67
CA GLN A 6 -7.35 0.14 23.32
C GLN A 6 -6.96 -0.65 24.58
N ALA A 7 -5.68 -0.99 24.71
CA ALA A 7 -5.13 -1.61 25.93
C ALA A 7 -4.73 -0.51 26.94
N PRO A 8 -4.64 -0.82 28.25
CA PRO A 8 -4.30 0.17 29.28
C PRO A 8 -2.92 0.85 29.13
N SER A 9 -2.03 0.34 28.27
CA SER A 9 -0.59 0.65 28.25
C SER A 9 -0.09 1.34 26.97
N HIS A 10 -0.90 2.21 26.34
CA HIS A 10 -0.63 2.80 25.00
C HIS A 10 -0.56 1.80 23.83
N ALA A 11 -0.74 0.51 24.10
CA ALA A 11 -0.90 -0.54 23.09
C ALA A 11 -2.37 -0.68 22.66
N SER A 12 -2.61 -1.42 21.58
CA SER A 12 -3.96 -1.78 21.11
C SER A 12 -4.04 -3.26 20.80
N TYR A 13 -5.24 -3.83 20.75
CA TYR A 13 -5.45 -5.21 20.32
C TYR A 13 -5.94 -5.27 18.88
N ILE A 14 -5.54 -6.30 18.13
CA ILE A 14 -6.13 -6.67 16.84
C ILE A 14 -6.80 -8.03 16.92
N ASP A 15 -8.09 -8.05 16.58
CA ASP A 15 -8.90 -9.25 16.46
C ASP A 15 -9.24 -9.52 15.00
N TYR A 16 -8.92 -10.71 14.51
CA TYR A 16 -9.27 -11.17 13.17
C TYR A 16 -10.49 -12.08 13.22
N TYR A 17 -11.46 -11.86 12.34
CA TYR A 17 -12.67 -12.68 12.26
C TYR A 17 -12.89 -13.28 10.86
N ASN A 18 -13.23 -14.58 10.83
CA ASN A 18 -13.70 -15.30 9.66
C ASN A 18 -15.14 -15.77 9.90
N TYR A 19 -16.09 -15.37 9.04
CA TYR A 19 -17.53 -15.61 9.18
C TYR A 19 -18.09 -15.39 10.61
N GLY A 20 -17.63 -14.34 11.31
CA GLY A 20 -18.06 -14.01 12.67
C GLY A 20 -17.35 -14.75 13.81
N THR A 21 -16.49 -15.72 13.48
CA THR A 21 -15.65 -16.44 14.46
C THR A 21 -14.30 -15.74 14.57
N GLN A 22 -13.83 -15.46 15.79
CA GLN A 22 -12.49 -14.92 16.00
C GLN A 22 -11.46 -15.99 15.63
N VAL A 23 -10.53 -15.65 14.76
CA VAL A 23 -9.46 -16.54 14.27
C VAL A 23 -8.07 -16.08 14.70
N ALA A 24 -7.89 -14.86 15.22
CA ALA A 24 -6.65 -14.47 15.87
C ALA A 24 -6.84 -13.26 16.80
N HIS A 25 -5.96 -13.15 17.80
CA HIS A 25 -5.90 -12.04 18.76
C HIS A 25 -4.44 -11.65 19.00
N PHE A 26 -4.08 -10.39 18.76
CA PHE A 26 -2.72 -9.90 18.95
C PHE A 26 -2.71 -8.59 19.74
N LEU A 27 -1.79 -8.47 20.70
CA LEU A 27 -1.40 -7.16 21.23
C LEU A 27 -0.49 -6.47 20.20
N GLN A 28 -0.72 -5.18 19.94
CA GLN A 28 -0.09 -4.39 18.89
C GLN A 28 0.45 -3.07 19.43
N GLY A 29 1.63 -2.67 18.96
CA GLY A 29 2.16 -1.33 19.19
C GLY A 29 2.64 -1.12 20.63
N ALA A 30 2.99 -2.21 21.31
CA ALA A 30 3.57 -2.15 22.65
C ALA A 30 5.00 -1.58 22.66
N VAL A 31 5.67 -1.55 21.50
CA VAL A 31 7.00 -0.97 21.32
C VAL A 31 7.05 -0.03 20.10
N PRO A 32 8.00 0.93 20.08
CA PRO A 32 8.23 1.76 18.91
C PRO A 32 8.61 0.95 17.67
N PHE A 33 8.23 1.47 16.50
CA PHE A 33 8.58 0.92 15.19
C PHE A 33 10.10 0.89 15.03
N LYS A 34 10.64 -0.25 14.57
CA LYS A 34 12.09 -0.39 14.35
C LYS A 34 12.41 -0.20 12.88
N VAL A 35 13.50 0.49 12.58
CA VAL A 35 14.02 0.58 11.21
C VAL A 35 14.86 -0.65 10.93
N PHE A 36 14.53 -1.41 9.89
CA PHE A 36 15.24 -2.63 9.55
C PHE A 36 15.98 -2.52 8.21
N GLY A 37 17.20 -3.05 8.16
CA GLY A 37 17.96 -3.26 6.92
C GLY A 37 18.49 -1.98 6.25
N ASN A 38 18.53 -0.85 6.97
CA ASN A 38 18.93 0.46 6.45
C ASN A 38 18.18 0.81 5.15
N PRO A 39 16.85 0.99 5.23
CA PRO A 39 16.02 1.17 4.05
C PRO A 39 16.49 2.41 3.28
N LYS A 40 16.50 2.28 1.96
CA LYS A 40 16.82 3.37 1.05
C LYS A 40 15.56 4.14 0.70
N ASP A 41 15.76 5.40 0.35
CA ASP A 41 14.68 6.33 0.01
C ASP A 41 13.74 5.76 -1.05
N GLN A 42 12.46 6.00 -0.82
CA GLN A 42 11.40 5.75 -1.78
C GLN A 42 11.57 6.69 -2.98
N TYR A 43 11.41 6.13 -4.17
CA TYR A 43 11.42 6.94 -5.39
C TYR A 43 10.53 6.32 -6.47
N SER A 44 10.00 7.19 -7.32
CA SER A 44 9.30 6.85 -8.55
C SER A 44 10.06 7.39 -9.75
N ARG A 45 9.93 6.75 -10.90
CA ARG A 45 10.39 7.30 -12.17
C ARG A 45 9.17 7.75 -12.96
N GLU A 46 9.33 8.81 -13.72
CA GLU A 46 8.25 9.40 -14.51
C GLU A 46 8.76 9.79 -15.89
N TRP A 47 7.96 9.47 -16.89
CA TRP A 47 8.13 9.93 -18.26
C TRP A 47 6.88 10.68 -18.68
N LEU A 48 7.09 11.88 -19.19
CA LEU A 48 6.04 12.75 -19.69
C LEU A 48 6.45 13.24 -21.07
N ALA A 49 5.58 13.04 -22.05
CA ALA A 49 5.72 13.67 -23.35
C ALA A 49 4.39 14.30 -23.75
N GLY A 50 4.46 15.47 -24.35
CA GLY A 50 3.28 16.21 -24.77
C GLY A 50 3.54 16.98 -26.05
N PHE A 51 2.47 17.21 -26.77
CA PHE A 51 2.44 18.01 -27.97
C PHE A 51 1.18 18.88 -27.96
N GLU A 52 1.33 20.14 -28.34
CA GLU A 52 0.23 21.09 -28.47
C GLU A 52 0.32 21.76 -29.83
N TYR A 53 -0.83 21.99 -30.46
CA TYR A 53 -0.90 22.60 -31.76
C TYR A 53 -2.15 23.48 -31.90
N GLU A 54 -1.97 24.67 -32.44
CA GLU A 54 -3.06 25.55 -32.81
C GLU A 54 -3.61 25.12 -34.18
N ILE A 55 -4.79 24.47 -34.17
CA ILE A 55 -5.43 23.94 -35.38
C ILE A 55 -6.22 25.01 -36.15
N ALA A 56 -6.61 26.09 -35.47
CA ALA A 56 -7.29 27.25 -36.02
C ALA A 56 -7.07 28.46 -35.10
N PRO A 57 -7.28 29.71 -35.57
CA PRO A 57 -7.13 30.89 -34.73
C PRO A 57 -7.91 30.74 -33.42
N SER A 58 -7.19 30.89 -32.31
CA SER A 58 -7.78 30.76 -30.97
C SER A 58 -8.29 29.36 -30.60
N PHE A 59 -7.93 28.31 -31.34
CA PHE A 59 -8.27 26.92 -31.03
C PHE A 59 -7.00 26.04 -31.04
N THR A 60 -6.59 25.62 -29.85
CA THR A 60 -5.47 24.70 -29.60
C THR A 60 -5.98 23.31 -29.23
N VAL A 61 -5.29 22.28 -29.72
CA VAL A 61 -5.46 20.91 -29.25
C VAL A 61 -4.14 20.41 -28.66
N GLY A 62 -4.24 19.57 -27.64
CA GLY A 62 -3.09 18.98 -26.98
C GLY A 62 -3.24 17.48 -26.84
N ALA A 63 -2.10 16.79 -26.85
CA ALA A 63 -1.99 15.39 -26.52
C ALA A 63 -0.83 15.20 -25.54
N ARG A 64 -1.03 14.40 -24.50
CA ARG A 64 -0.04 14.13 -23.46
C ARG A 64 -0.06 12.66 -23.10
N ILE A 65 1.11 12.04 -23.06
CA ILE A 65 1.32 10.71 -22.49
C ILE A 65 2.07 10.85 -21.17
N GLN A 66 1.64 10.11 -20.15
CA GLN A 66 2.31 10.04 -18.85
C GLN A 66 2.51 8.58 -18.47
N TYR A 67 3.72 8.24 -18.05
CA TYR A 67 4.07 6.96 -17.47
C TYR A 67 4.74 7.22 -16.13
N ARG A 68 4.27 6.56 -15.07
CA ARG A 68 4.88 6.62 -13.75
C ARG A 68 5.01 5.22 -13.17
N ASP A 69 6.19 4.86 -12.70
CA ASP A 69 6.44 3.61 -12.00
C ASP A 69 7.06 3.85 -10.64
N LEU A 70 6.54 3.14 -9.63
CA LEU A 70 7.15 3.08 -8.31
C LEU A 70 8.31 2.09 -8.34
N ALA A 71 9.52 2.59 -8.20
CA ALA A 71 10.73 1.77 -8.29
C ALA A 71 11.17 1.24 -6.92
N ARG A 72 10.95 2.02 -5.86
CA ARG A 72 11.19 1.61 -4.47
C ARG A 72 10.18 2.27 -3.57
N ALA A 73 9.59 1.50 -2.66
CA ALA A 73 8.72 2.01 -1.59
C ALA A 73 9.41 1.86 -0.23
N ILE A 74 9.05 2.72 0.71
CA ILE A 74 9.25 2.48 2.14
C ILE A 74 7.88 2.16 2.72
N ASP A 75 7.76 1.00 3.38
CA ASP A 75 6.51 0.55 4.00
C ASP A 75 6.78 -0.08 5.36
N THR A 76 5.71 -0.35 6.10
CA THR A 76 5.77 -1.03 7.39
C THR A 76 5.45 -2.50 7.24
N MET A 77 6.21 -3.35 7.92
CA MET A 77 6.09 -4.80 7.87
C MET A 77 5.83 -5.36 9.25
N GLY A 78 4.78 -6.16 9.42
CA GLY A 78 4.48 -6.78 10.71
C GLY A 78 5.38 -7.97 11.03
N TYR A 79 5.79 -8.09 12.29
CA TYR A 79 6.47 -9.26 12.83
C TYR A 79 5.92 -9.63 14.20
N LEU A 80 6.02 -10.92 14.56
CA LEU A 80 5.70 -11.37 15.91
C LEU A 80 6.96 -11.38 16.77
N ASP A 81 6.91 -10.78 17.96
CA ASP A 81 7.96 -10.90 18.96
C ASP A 81 7.95 -12.30 19.62
N LYS A 82 8.86 -12.54 20.58
CA LYS A 82 8.95 -13.84 21.27
C LYS A 82 7.75 -14.12 22.19
N GLN A 83 6.99 -13.08 22.52
CA GLN A 83 5.81 -13.14 23.38
C GLN A 83 4.52 -13.29 22.55
N GLY A 84 4.61 -13.26 21.23
CA GLY A 84 3.47 -13.36 20.31
C GLY A 84 2.77 -12.02 20.04
N ASN A 85 3.37 -10.89 20.41
CA ASN A 85 2.84 -9.56 20.11
C ASN A 85 3.16 -9.17 18.66
N LEU A 86 2.25 -8.46 18.01
CA LEU A 86 2.43 -7.92 16.68
C LEU A 86 3.08 -6.54 16.72
N ASP A 87 4.30 -6.46 16.22
CA ASP A 87 5.09 -5.24 16.09
C ASP A 87 5.42 -4.94 14.62
N PHE A 88 6.01 -3.77 14.36
CA PHE A 88 6.27 -3.31 13.01
C PHE A 88 7.71 -2.88 12.77
N LEU A 89 8.19 -3.18 11.56
CA LEU A 89 9.46 -2.75 11.00
C LEU A 89 9.21 -1.75 9.87
N ILE A 90 10.02 -0.70 9.78
CA ILE A 90 10.09 0.18 8.60
C ILE A 90 11.16 -0.38 7.66
N VAL A 91 10.76 -0.71 6.42
CA VAL A 91 11.59 -1.45 5.44
C VAL A 91 11.34 -1.02 4.00
N ASN A 92 12.20 -1.46 3.07
CA ASN A 92 11.83 -1.55 1.65
C ASN A 92 11.25 -2.94 1.36
N PRO A 93 9.95 -3.10 1.05
CA PRO A 93 9.37 -4.41 0.82
C PRO A 93 9.95 -5.12 -0.41
N GLY A 94 10.15 -6.44 -0.32
CA GLY A 94 10.71 -7.28 -1.38
C GLY A 94 12.18 -7.01 -1.72
N ILE A 95 12.92 -6.29 -0.86
CA ILE A 95 14.36 -6.01 -1.03
C ILE A 95 15.13 -6.50 0.20
N GLY A 96 16.07 -7.42 -0.01
CA GLY A 96 16.93 -7.98 1.04
C GLY A 96 16.36 -9.23 1.72
N THR A 97 17.16 -9.81 2.61
CA THR A 97 16.76 -10.96 3.42
C THR A 97 16.22 -10.47 4.75
N TYR A 98 14.94 -10.72 5.02
CA TYR A 98 14.36 -10.47 6.34
C TYR A 98 15.00 -11.40 7.38
N PRO A 99 15.26 -10.95 8.61
CA PRO A 99 15.85 -11.78 9.65
C PRO A 99 14.95 -12.98 9.90
N SER A 100 15.50 -14.17 9.77
CA SER A 100 14.78 -15.42 10.03
C SER A 100 14.13 -15.43 11.40
N ALA A 101 14.69 -14.74 12.40
CA ALA A 101 14.12 -14.60 13.74
C ALA A 101 12.77 -13.86 13.76
N TYR A 102 12.58 -12.80 12.96
CA TYR A 102 11.29 -12.09 12.89
C TYR A 102 10.24 -12.92 12.14
N MET A 103 10.69 -13.79 11.23
CA MET A 103 9.82 -14.60 10.38
C MET A 103 9.50 -15.97 11.01
N ALA A 104 10.39 -16.52 11.85
CA ALA A 104 10.21 -17.80 12.52
C ALA A 104 9.04 -17.77 13.51
N ASN A 105 8.79 -16.63 14.15
CA ASN A 105 7.66 -16.50 15.06
C ASN A 105 6.32 -16.57 14.33
N TRP A 106 6.25 -16.14 13.06
CA TRP A 106 5.05 -16.33 12.22
C TRP A 106 4.77 -17.79 11.92
N MET A 107 5.80 -18.60 11.61
CA MET A 107 5.63 -20.03 11.35
C MET A 107 5.17 -20.82 12.58
N ASN A 108 5.52 -20.34 13.78
CA ASN A 108 5.14 -20.96 15.04
C ASN A 108 3.85 -20.38 15.64
N ALA A 109 3.38 -19.26 15.09
CA ALA A 109 2.16 -18.64 15.56
C ALA A 109 0.96 -19.55 15.29
N LYS A 110 0.04 -19.51 16.25
CA LYS A 110 -1.22 -20.26 16.18
C LYS A 110 -2.37 -19.29 15.96
N ASP A 111 -3.34 -19.71 15.16
CA ASP A 111 -4.65 -19.08 15.12
C ASP A 111 -5.37 -19.26 16.47
N TYR A 112 -6.54 -18.63 16.62
CA TYR A 112 -7.38 -18.72 17.83
C TYR A 112 -7.77 -20.16 18.19
N ASN A 113 -7.75 -21.08 17.22
CA ASN A 113 -8.09 -22.49 17.38
C ASN A 113 -6.84 -23.37 17.60
N GLY A 114 -5.65 -22.79 17.71
CA GLY A 114 -4.40 -23.53 17.93
C GLY A 114 -3.72 -24.06 16.65
N ASN A 115 -4.19 -23.70 15.45
CA ASN A 115 -3.62 -24.15 14.18
C ASN A 115 -2.43 -23.29 13.76
N ALA A 116 -1.38 -23.90 13.22
CA ALA A 116 -0.22 -23.15 12.73
C ALA A 116 -0.56 -22.31 11.50
N PHE A 117 -0.01 -21.10 11.41
CA PHE A 117 0.05 -20.36 10.15
C PHE A 117 1.04 -21.05 9.20
N ASN A 118 0.53 -21.92 8.32
CA ASN A 118 1.36 -22.84 7.54
C ASN A 118 2.03 -22.23 6.29
N GLN A 119 1.85 -20.94 5.98
CA GLN A 119 2.43 -20.35 4.78
C GLN A 119 2.81 -18.88 5.01
N PHE A 120 4.11 -18.63 5.17
CA PHE A 120 4.69 -17.30 5.13
C PHE A 120 5.33 -17.09 3.76
N SER A 121 4.79 -16.17 2.95
CA SER A 121 5.47 -15.71 1.73
C SER A 121 6.22 -14.41 2.07
N PRO A 122 7.51 -14.27 1.70
CA PRO A 122 8.20 -13.01 1.85
C PRO A 122 7.43 -11.91 1.12
N PHE A 123 7.33 -10.76 1.76
CA PHE A 123 6.59 -9.62 1.25
C PHE A 123 7.04 -9.25 -0.16
N SER A 124 6.10 -9.38 -1.11
CA SER A 124 6.36 -9.14 -2.52
C SER A 124 6.84 -7.71 -2.76
N LYS A 125 7.78 -7.54 -3.70
CA LYS A 125 8.21 -6.21 -4.14
C LYS A 125 6.99 -5.38 -4.57
N PRO A 126 6.87 -4.13 -4.12
CA PRO A 126 5.74 -3.27 -4.46
C PRO A 126 5.83 -2.87 -5.93
N ILE A 127 4.74 -3.09 -6.64
CA ILE A 127 4.56 -2.72 -8.04
C ILE A 127 3.39 -1.75 -8.09
N ARG A 128 3.65 -0.55 -8.62
CA ARG A 128 2.63 0.45 -8.92
C ARG A 128 2.99 1.14 -10.22
N LEU A 129 2.19 0.91 -11.24
CA LEU A 129 2.44 1.34 -12.60
C LEU A 129 1.24 2.13 -13.11
N TYR A 130 1.44 3.42 -13.35
CA TYR A 130 0.42 4.32 -13.88
C TYR A 130 0.76 4.70 -15.32
N ARG A 131 -0.23 4.60 -16.20
CA ARG A 131 -0.14 5.04 -17.59
C ARG A 131 -1.37 5.87 -17.91
N ALA A 132 -1.18 7.02 -18.53
CA ALA A 132 -2.25 7.90 -18.96
C ALA A 132 -1.98 8.51 -20.32
N PHE A 133 -3.06 8.71 -21.06
CA PHE A 133 -3.11 9.51 -22.27
C PHE A 133 -4.21 10.56 -22.11
N THR A 134 -3.85 11.83 -22.28
CA THR A 134 -4.75 12.97 -22.15
C THR A 134 -4.82 13.71 -23.47
N LEU A 135 -6.04 13.95 -23.94
CA LEU A 135 -6.33 14.90 -25.02
C LEU A 135 -6.96 16.16 -24.44
N THR A 136 -6.55 17.32 -24.95
CA THR A 136 -7.14 18.61 -24.60
C THR A 136 -7.60 19.35 -25.85
N ALA A 137 -8.64 20.15 -25.69
CA ALA A 137 -9.16 21.03 -26.72
C ALA A 137 -9.57 22.35 -26.07
N ASP A 138 -8.90 23.42 -26.50
CA ASP A 138 -8.98 24.73 -25.89
C ASP A 138 -9.31 25.76 -26.96
N LYS A 139 -10.53 26.29 -26.93
CA LYS A 139 -10.94 27.42 -27.75
C LYS A 139 -11.18 28.66 -26.90
N ARG A 140 -10.35 29.69 -27.12
CA ARG A 140 -10.54 31.01 -26.51
C ARG A 140 -11.81 31.67 -27.04
N PHE A 141 -12.44 32.49 -26.20
CA PHE A 141 -13.67 33.18 -26.54
C PHE A 141 -13.50 34.01 -27.82
N SER A 142 -14.18 33.61 -28.88
CA SER A 142 -14.18 34.27 -30.18
C SER A 142 -15.35 33.75 -31.02
N ASN A 143 -15.92 34.61 -31.88
CA ASN A 143 -17.14 34.32 -32.62
C ASN A 143 -18.30 33.89 -31.69
N ASN A 144 -18.42 34.55 -30.54
CA ASN A 144 -19.46 34.35 -29.52
C ASN A 144 -19.46 32.99 -28.81
N TRP A 145 -18.37 32.21 -28.89
CA TRP A 145 -18.27 30.96 -28.13
C TRP A 145 -16.86 30.67 -27.59
N PHE A 146 -16.83 29.87 -26.52
CA PHE A 146 -15.65 29.39 -25.81
C PHE A 146 -15.82 27.90 -25.54
N MET A 147 -14.71 27.17 -25.49
CA MET A 147 -14.70 25.76 -25.10
C MET A 147 -13.39 25.42 -24.40
N ASN A 148 -13.49 24.64 -23.32
CA ASN A 148 -12.38 23.93 -22.72
C ASN A 148 -12.84 22.50 -22.49
N ALA A 149 -12.11 21.54 -23.05
CA ALA A 149 -12.40 20.13 -22.93
C ALA A 149 -11.11 19.35 -22.68
N SER A 150 -11.19 18.33 -21.83
CA SER A 150 -10.09 17.43 -21.52
C SER A 150 -10.62 16.03 -21.31
N LEU A 151 -9.96 15.05 -21.92
CA LEU A 151 -10.29 13.64 -21.79
C LEU A 151 -9.02 12.86 -21.46
N THR A 152 -9.03 12.14 -20.34
CA THR A 152 -7.91 11.31 -19.90
C THR A 152 -8.33 9.86 -19.83
N TRP A 153 -7.65 9.02 -20.62
CA TRP A 153 -7.70 7.57 -20.46
C TRP A 153 -6.50 7.13 -19.63
N SER A 154 -6.75 6.45 -18.52
CA SER A 154 -5.66 6.02 -17.65
C SER A 154 -5.88 4.63 -17.07
N ARG A 155 -4.79 3.98 -16.70
CA ARG A 155 -4.77 2.68 -16.03
C ARG A 155 -3.71 2.68 -14.94
N LEU A 156 -4.08 2.18 -13.78
CA LEU A 156 -3.20 1.89 -12.67
C LEU A 156 -3.16 0.38 -12.46
N GLU A 157 -1.97 -0.20 -12.46
CA GLU A 157 -1.76 -1.63 -12.26
C GLU A 157 -0.74 -1.88 -11.15
N GLY A 158 -0.90 -3.02 -10.46
CA GLY A 158 0.07 -3.51 -9.51
C GLY A 158 -0.52 -3.96 -8.18
N ASN A 159 0.36 -4.39 -7.28
CA ASN A 159 0.03 -4.93 -5.95
C ASN A 159 0.28 -3.91 -4.83
N TYR A 160 0.52 -2.65 -5.17
CA TYR A 160 0.88 -1.60 -4.23
C TYR A 160 -0.02 -0.38 -4.36
N SER A 161 -0.85 -0.13 -3.34
CA SER A 161 -1.76 1.03 -3.27
C SER A 161 -1.04 2.34 -2.89
N GLY A 162 0.16 2.25 -2.30
CA GLY A 162 0.83 3.38 -1.66
C GLY A 162 0.56 3.38 -0.16
N ALA A 163 1.58 3.75 0.63
CA ALA A 163 1.46 4.02 2.06
C ALA A 163 0.16 4.79 2.35
N ALA A 164 -0.76 4.17 3.10
CA ALA A 164 -1.96 4.86 3.51
C ALA A 164 -1.51 5.96 4.49
N TYR A 165 -1.84 7.21 4.17
CA TYR A 165 -1.86 8.24 5.19
C TYR A 165 -2.84 7.81 6.27
N GLY A 166 -2.44 8.01 7.52
CA GLY A 166 -3.07 7.56 8.75
C GLY A 166 -4.60 7.43 8.76
N TYR A 167 -5.08 6.49 9.58
CA TYR A 167 -6.48 6.35 9.98
C TYR A 167 -7.45 6.04 8.82
N GLY A 168 -7.07 5.13 7.92
CA GLY A 168 -8.02 4.54 6.98
C GLY A 168 -9.13 3.79 7.74
N THR A 169 -10.39 4.14 7.48
CA THR A 169 -11.57 3.58 8.19
C THR A 169 -11.78 2.07 7.97
N THR A 170 -11.04 1.45 7.06
CA THR A 170 -11.11 0.01 6.76
C THR A 170 -10.03 -0.79 7.51
N TYR A 171 -8.92 -0.16 7.87
CA TYR A 171 -7.81 -0.73 8.64
C TYR A 171 -7.17 0.43 9.43
N ASN A 172 -7.57 0.56 10.69
CA ASN A 172 -7.14 1.66 11.55
C ASN A 172 -5.68 1.45 11.98
N ASP A 173 -4.75 1.60 11.04
CA ASP A 173 -3.33 1.34 11.22
C ASP A 173 -2.61 2.55 11.81
N TYR A 174 -1.99 2.32 12.96
CA TYR A 174 -1.16 3.29 13.68
C TYR A 174 0.28 3.34 13.16
N GLY A 175 0.56 2.71 12.00
CA GLY A 175 1.87 2.77 11.36
C GLY A 175 1.99 3.96 10.43
N PRO A 176 3.11 4.71 10.44
CA PRO A 176 3.26 5.94 9.66
C PRO A 176 3.15 5.73 8.14
N ASN A 177 3.29 4.48 7.65
CA ASN A 177 3.19 4.13 6.23
C ASN A 177 2.55 2.74 6.02
N ALA A 178 1.66 2.30 6.91
CA ALA A 178 1.10 0.96 6.82
C ALA A 178 0.15 0.81 5.62
N THR A 179 0.50 -0.08 4.69
CA THR A 179 -0.49 -0.65 3.79
C THR A 179 -0.95 -2.01 4.29
N GLY A 180 -2.26 -2.27 4.23
CA GLY A 180 -2.87 -3.54 4.66
C GLY A 180 -2.20 -4.80 4.09
N THR A 181 -1.52 -4.65 2.94
CA THR A 181 -0.79 -5.69 2.21
C THR A 181 0.47 -6.22 2.92
N TYR A 182 1.10 -5.43 3.80
CA TYR A 182 2.37 -5.79 4.46
C TYR A 182 2.27 -5.92 5.99
N LEU A 183 1.09 -5.72 6.58
CA LEU A 183 0.86 -5.78 8.03
C LEU A 183 1.06 -7.15 8.64
N ALA A 184 0.81 -8.20 7.86
CA ALA A 184 1.13 -9.56 8.23
C ALA A 184 1.14 -10.43 6.96
N PRO A 185 1.72 -11.63 7.04
CA PRO A 185 1.71 -12.62 5.97
C PRO A 185 0.31 -13.22 5.76
N PHE A 186 -0.69 -12.39 5.46
CA PHE A 186 -2.08 -12.82 5.29
C PHE A 186 -2.38 -13.36 3.89
N SER A 187 -1.36 -13.63 3.06
CA SER A 187 -1.53 -14.30 1.77
C SER A 187 -2.24 -15.67 1.88
N ALA A 188 -2.35 -16.25 3.08
CA ALA A 188 -3.04 -17.51 3.34
C ALA A 188 -4.55 -17.39 3.65
N LEU A 189 -5.11 -16.21 3.95
CA LEU A 189 -6.54 -16.04 4.22
C LEU A 189 -7.36 -15.63 2.98
N GLU A 190 -6.71 -15.04 1.97
CA GLU A 190 -7.35 -14.72 0.68
C GLU A 190 -7.34 -15.90 -0.31
N GLN A 191 -6.56 -16.96 -0.05
CA GLN A 191 -6.51 -18.14 -0.95
C GLN A 191 -7.53 -19.24 -0.63
N ASN A 192 -8.27 -19.12 0.48
CA ASN A 192 -9.33 -20.07 0.85
C ASN A 192 -10.74 -19.46 0.74
N SER A 193 -10.92 -18.40 -0.05
CA SER A 193 -12.23 -17.89 -0.47
C SER A 193 -12.60 -18.36 -1.87
#